data_AF-A0A4P6MMN4-F1
#
_entry.id   AF-A0A4P6MMN4-F1
#
_cell.length_a   1.000
_cell.length_b   1.000
_cell.length_c   1.000
_cell.angle_alpha   90.00
_cell.angle_beta   90.00
_cell.angle_gamma   90.00
#
_symmetry.space_group_name_H-M   'P 1'
#
loop_
_entity.id
_entity.type
_entity.pdbx_description
1 polymer ?
#
loop_
_entity_poly.entity_id
_entity_poly.type
_entity_poly.pdbx_seq_one_letter_code
_entity_poly.pdbx_strand_id
1 'polypeptide(L)'
;MGLSAKFNLMMLGTFVVALVVSTGLSYLLLYQDARQQIMQEVAIMSEQSDVIRDYTAREITPLLAMQMEDTFLPQSVPFWSAHTTFRNLQERFPNYSVEFPAINPTNPANRSDPWQANIITEFRNDPDLTELVREREEAGQRILSVARPIRIENQGCLACHSTPEAAPAGYVAVYGRDNGFGWQMDEIVAAQIVSVPMQVALDRVGQRMSDVAIGLTVIFGVLALILNLLLHRLVLSPLRQISEMADDVSLGNLDRETVEIRSNDEIGSLAQSFTRMRRSFVNAMKLLEPDV
;
A
#
# COMPACT_ATOMS: atom_id res chain seq x y z
N MET A 1 -27.54 -1.29 36.26
CA MET A 1 -26.65 -0.33 35.56
C MET A 1 -27.40 0.96 35.30
N GLY A 2 -26.85 2.10 35.72
CA GLY A 2 -27.45 3.41 35.45
C GLY A 2 -27.43 3.78 33.96
N LEU A 3 -28.27 4.75 33.57
CA LEU A 3 -28.41 5.21 32.18
C LEU A 3 -27.07 5.64 31.56
N SER A 4 -26.22 6.33 32.34
CA SER A 4 -24.87 6.73 31.93
C SER A 4 -23.97 5.55 31.56
N ALA A 5 -24.02 4.46 32.33
CA ALA A 5 -23.19 3.28 32.06
C ALA A 5 -23.63 2.57 30.77
N LYS A 6 -24.95 2.46 30.52
CA LYS A 6 -25.49 1.89 29.28
C LYS A 6 -25.08 2.72 28.06
N PHE A 7 -25.19 4.04 28.16
CA PHE A 7 -24.81 4.94 27.07
C PHE A 7 -23.31 4.88 26.79
N ASN A 8 -22.46 4.96 27.83
CA ASN A 8 -21.01 4.90 27.64
C ASN A 8 -20.57 3.58 27.02
N LEU A 9 -21.21 2.46 27.37
CA LEU A 9 -20.95 1.17 26.74
C LEU A 9 -21.36 1.12 25.26
N MET A 10 -22.54 1.64 24.93
CA MET A 10 -22.96 1.75 23.52
C MET A 10 -22.02 2.65 22.73
N MET A 11 -21.67 3.81 23.28
CA MET A 11 -20.76 4.76 22.65
C MET A 11 -19.36 4.13 22.43
N LEU A 12 -18.82 3.47 23.46
CA LEU A 12 -17.54 2.76 23.37
C LEU A 12 -17.60 1.66 22.30
N GLY A 13 -18.68 0.87 22.27
CA GLY A 13 -18.88 -0.17 21.27
C GLY A 13 -18.88 0.39 19.85
N THR A 14 -19.65 1.46 19.60
CA THR A 14 -19.68 2.14 18.30
C THR A 14 -18.32 2.68 17.91
N PHE A 15 -17.57 3.29 18.83
CA PHE A 15 -16.23 3.80 18.55
C PHE A 15 -15.21 2.72 18.28
N VAL A 16 -15.25 1.61 19.01
CA VAL A 16 -14.36 0.46 18.74
C VAL A 16 -14.65 -0.10 17.36
N VAL A 17 -15.91 -0.29 16.98
CA VAL A 17 -16.28 -0.76 15.64
C VAL A 17 -15.80 0.23 14.57
N ALA A 18 -16.06 1.52 14.75
CA ALA A 18 -15.62 2.55 13.81
C ALA A 18 -14.08 2.57 13.67
N LEU A 19 -13.35 2.49 14.79
CA LEU A 19 -11.89 2.46 14.79
C LEU A 19 -11.36 1.23 14.05
N VAL A 20 -11.90 0.04 14.30
CA VAL A 20 -11.50 -1.19 13.62
C VAL A 20 -11.76 -1.11 12.12
N VAL A 21 -12.94 -0.64 11.71
CA VAL A 21 -13.30 -0.48 10.30
C VAL A 21 -12.41 0.55 9.61
N SER A 22 -12.21 1.72 10.21
CA SER A 22 -11.33 2.77 9.65
C SER A 22 -9.89 2.29 9.54
N THR A 23 -9.37 1.64 10.58
CA THR A 23 -8.01 1.07 10.60
C THR A 23 -7.84 0.00 9.52
N GLY A 24 -8.81 -0.91 9.38
CA GLY A 24 -8.80 -1.94 8.34
C GLY A 24 -8.85 -1.36 6.92
N LEU A 25 -9.72 -0.36 6.68
CA LEU A 25 -9.82 0.31 5.39
C LEU A 25 -8.52 1.07 5.05
N SER A 26 -7.95 1.80 6.01
CA SER A 26 -6.67 2.49 5.83
C SER A 26 -5.54 1.51 5.50
N TYR A 27 -5.50 0.34 6.15
CA TYR A 27 -4.51 -0.70 5.82
C TYR A 27 -4.65 -1.18 4.37
N LEU A 28 -5.89 -1.46 3.92
CA LEU A 28 -6.13 -1.91 2.55
C LEU A 28 -5.70 -0.87 1.51
N LEU A 29 -6.02 0.41 1.75
CA LEU A 29 -5.61 1.51 0.86
C LEU A 29 -4.09 1.66 0.83
N LEU A 30 -3.43 1.71 1.99
CA LEU A 30 -1.97 1.82 2.06
C LEU A 30 -1.26 0.63 1.39
N TYR A 31 -1.80 -0.58 1.55
CA TYR A 31 -1.26 -1.76 0.90
C TYR A 31 -1.40 -1.71 -0.63
N GLN A 32 -2.57 -1.27 -1.12
CA GLN A 32 -2.80 -1.09 -2.55
C GLN A 32 -1.89 -0.01 -3.14
N ASP A 33 -1.74 1.13 -2.46
CA ASP A 33 -0.84 2.22 -2.86
C ASP A 33 0.61 1.75 -2.90
N ALA A 34 1.06 1.01 -1.87
CA ALA A 34 2.41 0.45 -1.84
C ALA A 34 2.66 -0.49 -3.02
N ARG A 35 1.70 -1.37 -3.36
CA ARG A 35 1.81 -2.25 -4.51
C ARG A 35 1.87 -1.48 -5.83
N GLN A 36 1.05 -0.45 -6.01
CA GLN A 36 1.07 0.41 -7.20
C GLN A 36 2.40 1.17 -7.34
N GLN A 37 2.94 1.70 -6.24
CA GLN A 37 4.23 2.37 -6.22
C GLN A 37 5.36 1.42 -6.64
N ILE A 38 5.38 0.18 -6.12
CA ILE A 38 6.36 -0.82 -6.54
C ILE A 38 6.23 -1.12 -8.04
N MET A 39 5.01 -1.34 -8.55
CA MET A 39 4.81 -1.59 -9.98
C MET A 39 5.29 -0.42 -10.85
N GLN A 40 5.06 0.82 -10.41
CA GLN A 40 5.55 2.01 -11.10
C GLN A 40 7.09 2.10 -11.07
N GLU A 41 7.71 1.79 -9.94
CA GLU A 41 9.17 1.75 -9.80
C GLU A 41 9.79 0.72 -10.75
N VAL A 42 9.21 -0.49 -10.81
CA VAL A 42 9.61 -1.53 -11.76
C VAL A 42 9.44 -1.07 -13.20
N ALA A 43 8.30 -0.47 -13.54
CA ALA A 43 8.05 0.05 -14.88
C ALA A 43 9.11 1.10 -15.28
N ILE A 44 9.41 2.04 -14.39
CA ILE A 44 10.45 3.06 -14.64
C ILE A 44 11.83 2.41 -14.84
N MET A 45 12.21 1.43 -14.02
CA MET A 45 13.49 0.73 -14.18
C MET A 45 13.56 -0.06 -15.50
N SER A 46 12.46 -0.71 -15.89
CA SER A 46 12.33 -1.40 -17.17
C SER A 46 12.53 -0.44 -18.34
N GLU A 47 11.80 0.68 -18.33
CA GLU A 47 11.91 1.71 -19.38
C GLU A 47 13.29 2.38 -19.39
N GLN A 48 13.90 2.62 -18.23
CA GLN A 48 15.27 3.13 -18.15
C GLN A 48 16.27 2.19 -18.82
N SER A 49 16.13 0.88 -18.58
CA SER A 49 16.92 -0.14 -19.28
C SER A 49 16.74 -0.06 -20.80
N ASP A 50 15.51 0.07 -21.26
CA ASP A 50 15.23 0.15 -22.69
C ASP A 50 15.76 1.44 -23.31
N VAL A 51 15.61 2.58 -22.63
CA VAL A 51 16.19 3.86 -23.06
C VAL A 51 17.73 3.81 -23.12
N ILE A 52 18.40 3.15 -22.16
CA ILE A 52 19.86 2.96 -22.19
C ILE A 52 20.27 2.11 -23.41
N ARG A 53 19.53 1.02 -23.68
CA ARG A 53 19.77 0.14 -24.82
C ARG A 53 19.59 0.91 -26.14
N ASP A 54 18.49 1.62 -26.25
CA ASP A 54 18.15 2.44 -27.41
C ASP A 54 19.18 3.53 -27.70
N TYR A 55 19.60 4.27 -26.67
CA TYR A 55 20.65 5.27 -26.78
C TYR A 55 21.96 4.65 -27.26
N THR A 56 22.34 3.49 -26.69
CA THR A 56 23.55 2.78 -27.10
C THR A 56 23.45 2.33 -28.56
N ALA A 57 22.31 1.79 -28.99
CA ALA A 57 22.09 1.33 -30.35
C ALA A 57 22.14 2.48 -31.37
N ARG A 58 21.47 3.60 -31.06
CA ARG A 58 21.28 4.72 -32.00
C ARG A 58 22.47 5.68 -32.04
N GLU A 59 23.06 5.99 -30.89
CA GLU A 59 24.05 7.06 -30.77
C GLU A 59 25.47 6.52 -30.59
N ILE A 60 25.67 5.43 -29.84
CA ILE A 60 27.02 4.94 -29.50
C ILE A 60 27.54 3.93 -30.52
N THR A 61 26.71 2.95 -30.91
CA THR A 61 27.12 1.86 -31.80
C THR A 61 27.69 2.38 -33.13
N PRO A 62 27.07 3.37 -33.81
CA PRO A 62 27.59 3.87 -35.08
C PRO A 62 28.97 4.57 -34.93
N LEU A 63 29.23 5.21 -33.79
CA LEU A 63 30.50 5.89 -33.53
C LEU A 63 31.67 4.92 -33.33
N LEU A 64 31.37 3.70 -32.87
CA LEU A 64 32.37 2.65 -32.62
C LEU A 64 32.53 1.68 -33.80
N ALA A 65 31.69 1.78 -34.85
CA ALA A 65 31.63 0.81 -35.94
C ALA A 65 32.99 0.53 -36.61
N MET A 66 33.77 1.56 -36.92
CA MET A 66 35.10 1.39 -37.53
C MET A 66 36.09 0.67 -36.59
N GLN A 67 36.09 1.00 -35.30
CA GLN A 67 37.00 0.37 -34.32
C GLN A 67 36.63 -1.09 -34.07
N MET A 68 35.34 -1.42 -34.20
CA MET A 68 34.81 -2.77 -34.04
C MET A 68 35.20 -3.74 -35.15
N GLU A 69 35.68 -3.25 -36.30
CA GLU A 69 36.23 -4.11 -37.36
C GLU A 69 37.49 -4.83 -36.88
N ASP A 70 38.33 -4.14 -36.10
CA ASP A 70 39.61 -4.66 -35.60
C ASP A 70 39.52 -5.22 -34.17
N THR A 71 38.78 -4.54 -33.28
CA THR A 71 38.70 -4.90 -31.85
C THR A 71 37.27 -4.84 -31.36
N PHE A 72 36.78 -5.95 -30.82
CA PHE A 72 35.44 -5.97 -30.25
C PHE A 72 35.38 -5.17 -28.95
N LEU A 73 34.49 -4.18 -28.92
CA LEU A 73 34.24 -3.30 -27.78
C LEU A 73 32.86 -3.62 -27.20
N PRO A 74 32.75 -4.30 -26.04
CA PRO A 74 31.45 -4.64 -25.46
C PRO A 74 30.53 -3.43 -25.23
N GLN A 75 31.11 -2.24 -25.03
CA GLN A 75 30.39 -0.99 -24.79
C GLN A 75 29.50 -0.54 -25.95
N SER A 76 29.71 -1.07 -27.16
CA SER A 76 28.81 -0.84 -28.28
C SER A 76 27.54 -1.69 -28.22
N VAL A 77 27.50 -2.75 -27.40
CA VAL A 77 26.34 -3.64 -27.31
C VAL A 77 25.29 -3.03 -26.36
N PRO A 78 24.05 -2.76 -26.81
CA PRO A 78 23.00 -2.18 -25.98
C PRO A 78 22.78 -2.89 -24.64
N PHE A 79 22.74 -4.22 -24.67
CA PHE A 79 22.56 -5.04 -23.47
C PHE A 79 23.73 -4.97 -22.50
N TRP A 80 24.96 -4.79 -23.00
CA TRP A 80 26.13 -4.60 -22.13
C TRP A 80 26.03 -3.30 -21.34
N SER A 81 25.65 -2.20 -21.99
CA SER A 81 25.48 -0.89 -21.35
C SER A 81 24.39 -0.91 -20.28
N ALA A 82 23.22 -1.48 -20.58
CA ALA A 82 22.15 -1.60 -19.60
C ALA A 82 22.55 -2.52 -18.43
N HIS A 83 23.06 -3.72 -18.72
CA HIS A 83 23.48 -4.66 -17.69
C HIS A 83 24.56 -4.07 -16.78
N THR A 84 25.58 -3.43 -17.35
CA THR A 84 26.66 -2.80 -16.57
C THR A 84 26.14 -1.66 -15.70
N THR A 85 25.23 -0.82 -16.24
CA THR A 85 24.66 0.30 -15.49
C THR A 85 23.85 -0.18 -14.30
N PHE A 86 22.98 -1.19 -14.48
CA PHE A 86 22.18 -1.73 -13.40
C PHE A 86 22.98 -2.58 -12.41
N ARG A 87 24.04 -3.27 -12.85
CA ARG A 87 24.99 -3.91 -11.93
C ARG A 87 25.66 -2.89 -11.01
N ASN A 88 26.08 -1.74 -11.56
CA ASN A 88 26.64 -0.65 -10.75
C ASN A 88 25.58 -0.03 -9.81
N LEU A 89 24.31 0.04 -10.24
CA LEU A 89 23.21 0.45 -9.37
C LEU A 89 23.06 -0.52 -8.18
N GLN A 90 23.16 -1.82 -8.44
CA GLN A 90 23.01 -2.87 -7.44
C GLN A 90 24.08 -2.79 -6.33
N GLU A 91 25.27 -2.25 -6.60
CA GLU A 91 26.27 -1.98 -5.54
C GLU A 91 25.75 -1.03 -4.46
N ARG A 92 24.85 -0.10 -4.83
CA ARG A 92 24.20 0.86 -3.92
C ARG A 92 22.82 0.40 -3.46
N PHE A 93 22.15 -0.42 -4.27
CA PHE A 93 20.82 -0.96 -4.03
C PHE A 93 20.81 -2.48 -4.24
N PRO A 94 21.35 -3.29 -3.30
CA PRO A 94 21.64 -4.72 -3.52
C PRO A 94 20.46 -5.58 -3.93
N ASN A 95 19.24 -5.21 -3.49
CA ASN A 95 18.03 -5.99 -3.72
C ASN A 95 17.25 -5.54 -4.96
N TYR A 96 17.82 -4.60 -5.73
CA TYR A 96 17.30 -4.12 -6.99
C TYR A 96 18.15 -4.68 -8.12
N SER A 97 17.52 -5.34 -9.10
CA SER A 97 18.25 -5.85 -10.26
C SER A 97 17.46 -5.66 -11.55
N VAL A 98 18.20 -5.49 -12.64
CA VAL A 98 17.70 -5.63 -14.01
C VAL A 98 18.62 -6.60 -14.72
N GLU A 99 18.07 -7.75 -15.07
CA GLU A 99 18.81 -8.88 -15.61
C GLU A 99 18.26 -9.25 -16.99
N PHE A 100 19.11 -9.85 -17.81
CA PHE A 100 18.75 -10.32 -19.15
C PHE A 100 19.10 -11.80 -19.31
N PRO A 101 18.53 -12.70 -18.48
CA PRO A 101 18.82 -14.12 -18.57
C PRO A 101 18.42 -14.68 -19.94
N ALA A 102 19.30 -15.48 -20.52
CA ALA A 102 19.06 -16.15 -21.79
C ALA A 102 19.27 -17.67 -21.65
N ILE A 103 18.58 -18.44 -22.50
CA ILE A 103 18.73 -19.89 -22.57
C ILE A 103 20.13 -20.26 -23.11
N ASN A 104 20.57 -19.53 -24.14
CA ASN A 104 21.90 -19.66 -24.74
C ASN A 104 22.55 -18.26 -24.84
N PRO A 105 23.14 -17.73 -23.76
CA PRO A 105 23.74 -16.40 -23.75
C PRO A 105 25.16 -16.43 -24.36
N THR A 106 25.60 -15.31 -24.93
CA THR A 106 27.01 -15.12 -25.32
C THR A 106 27.95 -15.19 -24.12
N ASN A 107 27.62 -14.46 -23.05
CA ASN A 107 28.35 -14.51 -21.80
C ASN A 107 27.70 -15.56 -20.89
N PRO A 108 28.39 -16.65 -20.52
CA PRO A 108 27.83 -17.68 -19.65
C PRO A 108 27.29 -17.18 -18.31
N ALA A 109 27.78 -16.03 -17.81
CA ALA A 109 27.26 -15.40 -16.59
C ALA A 109 25.79 -14.95 -16.72
N ASN A 110 25.26 -14.78 -17.93
CA ASN A 110 23.87 -14.41 -18.19
C ASN A 110 22.98 -15.63 -18.48
N ARG A 111 23.45 -16.84 -18.17
CA ARG A 111 22.66 -18.05 -18.39
C ARG A 111 21.51 -18.05 -17.39
N SER A 112 20.32 -18.30 -17.89
CA SER A 112 19.12 -18.30 -17.06
C SER A 112 19.21 -19.37 -15.96
N ASP A 113 18.93 -18.98 -14.73
CA ASP A 113 18.61 -19.91 -13.65
C ASP A 113 17.32 -20.67 -13.97
N PRO A 114 17.05 -21.82 -13.30
CA PRO A 114 15.87 -22.63 -13.60
C PRO A 114 14.54 -21.86 -13.56
N TRP A 115 14.37 -20.94 -12.61
CA TRP A 115 13.14 -20.14 -12.51
C TRP A 115 13.04 -19.09 -13.63
N GLN A 116 14.16 -18.53 -14.09
CA GLN A 116 14.22 -17.60 -15.22
C GLN A 116 13.96 -18.33 -16.54
N ALA A 117 14.51 -19.53 -16.70
CA ALA A 117 14.28 -20.39 -17.85
C ALA A 117 12.79 -20.74 -17.99
N ASN A 118 12.10 -20.99 -16.87
CA ASN A 118 10.65 -21.21 -16.86
C ASN A 118 9.88 -20.00 -17.39
N ILE A 119 10.23 -18.77 -16.96
CA ILE A 119 9.63 -17.54 -17.48
C ILE A 119 9.82 -17.43 -19.01
N ILE A 120 11.03 -17.68 -19.50
CA ILE A 120 11.32 -17.66 -20.95
C ILE A 120 10.49 -18.73 -21.68
N THR A 121 10.34 -19.91 -21.09
CA THR A 121 9.53 -21.00 -21.65
C THR A 121 8.04 -20.63 -21.71
N GLU A 122 7.52 -19.95 -20.69
CA GLU A 122 6.14 -19.45 -20.69
C GLU A 122 5.91 -18.47 -21.84
N PHE A 123 6.81 -17.50 -22.04
CA PHE A 123 6.72 -16.59 -23.19
C PHE A 123 6.82 -17.31 -24.54
N ARG A 124 7.62 -18.39 -24.63
CA ARG A 124 7.71 -19.21 -25.86
C ARG A 124 6.42 -19.99 -26.13
N ASN A 125 5.72 -20.40 -25.08
CA ASN A 125 4.47 -21.16 -25.19
C ASN A 125 3.26 -20.26 -25.50
N ASP A 126 3.31 -18.99 -25.09
CA ASP A 126 2.28 -17.98 -25.37
C ASP A 126 2.91 -16.73 -25.98
N PRO A 127 3.01 -16.65 -27.32
CA PRO A 127 3.67 -15.53 -28.00
C PRO A 127 3.00 -14.16 -27.80
N ASP A 128 1.72 -14.13 -27.42
CA ASP A 128 0.97 -12.89 -27.18
C ASP A 128 1.18 -12.35 -25.74
N LEU A 129 1.79 -13.15 -24.87
CA LEU A 129 2.12 -12.77 -23.51
C LEU A 129 3.31 -11.80 -23.50
N THR A 130 3.04 -10.54 -23.13
CA THR A 130 4.04 -9.47 -23.16
C THR A 130 4.70 -9.20 -21.81
N GLU A 131 4.08 -9.63 -20.71
CA GLU A 131 4.58 -9.37 -19.37
C GLU A 131 4.20 -10.50 -18.40
N LEU A 132 5.12 -10.82 -17.50
CA LEU A 132 4.88 -11.76 -16.40
C LEU A 132 5.30 -11.14 -15.07
N VAL A 133 4.39 -11.18 -14.11
CA VAL A 133 4.66 -10.77 -12.72
C VAL A 133 4.86 -12.02 -11.87
N ARG A 134 5.93 -12.03 -11.08
CA ARG A 134 6.27 -13.11 -10.13
C ARG A 134 6.64 -12.51 -8.79
N GLU A 135 6.13 -13.11 -7.73
CA GLU A 135 6.55 -12.82 -6.37
C GLU A 135 7.33 -14.02 -5.85
N ARG A 136 8.51 -13.77 -5.28
CA ARG A 136 9.35 -14.81 -4.69
C ARG A 136 9.87 -14.37 -3.33
N GLU A 137 10.25 -15.33 -2.51
CA GLU A 137 11.04 -15.05 -1.32
C GLU A 137 12.51 -15.34 -1.60
N GLU A 138 13.37 -14.38 -1.28
CA GLU A 138 14.81 -14.46 -1.48
C GLU A 138 15.52 -13.83 -0.28
N ALA A 139 16.42 -14.58 0.37
CA ALA A 139 17.13 -14.14 1.59
C ALA A 139 16.21 -13.59 2.70
N GLY A 140 14.98 -14.14 2.84
CA GLY A 140 13.99 -13.69 3.83
C GLY A 140 13.26 -12.39 3.46
N GLN A 141 13.41 -11.90 2.23
CA GLN A 141 12.69 -10.74 1.71
C GLN A 141 11.75 -11.16 0.58
N ARG A 142 10.57 -10.56 0.55
CA ARG A 142 9.65 -10.70 -0.58
C ARG A 142 10.12 -9.82 -1.72
N ILE A 143 10.43 -10.43 -2.86
CA ILE A 143 10.87 -9.78 -4.09
C ILE A 143 9.75 -9.87 -5.11
N LEU A 144 9.43 -8.73 -5.73
CA LEU A 144 8.58 -8.67 -6.91
C LEU A 144 9.48 -8.62 -8.14
N SER A 145 9.22 -9.51 -9.09
CA SER A 145 9.86 -9.50 -10.39
C SER A 145 8.83 -9.30 -11.49
N VAL A 146 9.13 -8.40 -12.41
CA VAL A 146 8.39 -8.24 -13.66
C VAL A 146 9.31 -8.60 -14.80
N ALA A 147 8.84 -9.47 -15.67
CA ALA A 147 9.58 -9.96 -16.81
C ALA A 147 8.92 -9.56 -18.12
N ARG A 148 9.73 -9.26 -19.14
CA ARG A 148 9.30 -9.02 -20.53
C ARG A 148 10.14 -9.88 -21.48
N PRO A 149 9.55 -10.46 -22.54
CA PRO A 149 10.29 -11.31 -23.46
C PRO A 149 11.26 -10.49 -24.32
N ILE A 150 12.41 -11.08 -24.66
CA ILE A 150 13.32 -10.54 -25.67
C ILE A 150 13.17 -11.40 -26.92
N ARG A 151 12.36 -10.90 -27.84
CA ARG A 151 12.14 -11.47 -29.16
C ARG A 151 13.12 -10.89 -30.18
N ILE A 152 13.64 -11.73 -31.07
CA ILE A 152 14.48 -11.27 -32.18
C ILE A 152 13.62 -10.67 -33.30
N GLU A 153 13.32 -9.38 -33.16
CA GLU A 153 12.48 -8.64 -34.12
C GLU A 153 13.30 -7.89 -35.18
N ASN A 154 14.62 -7.83 -35.03
CA ASN A 154 15.52 -7.10 -35.93
C ASN A 154 16.67 -7.99 -36.44
N GLN A 155 16.90 -7.98 -37.76
CA GLN A 155 18.01 -8.70 -38.40
C GLN A 155 19.39 -8.28 -37.88
N GLY A 156 19.55 -7.08 -37.33
CA GLY A 156 20.79 -6.63 -36.71
C GLY A 156 21.28 -7.53 -35.57
N CYS A 157 20.39 -8.20 -34.85
CA CYS A 157 20.77 -9.20 -33.85
C CYS A 157 21.52 -10.39 -34.48
N LEU A 158 21.08 -10.81 -35.67
CA LEU A 158 21.65 -11.95 -36.38
C LEU A 158 23.02 -11.66 -37.00
N ALA A 159 23.44 -10.39 -37.08
CA ALA A 159 24.80 -10.02 -37.47
C ALA A 159 25.87 -10.59 -36.51
N CYS A 160 25.52 -10.79 -35.23
CA CYS A 160 26.41 -11.38 -34.24
C CYS A 160 25.95 -12.76 -33.74
N HIS A 161 24.64 -13.04 -33.79
CA HIS A 161 24.05 -14.22 -33.12
C HIS A 161 23.53 -15.31 -34.07
N SER A 162 23.73 -15.18 -35.38
CA SER A 162 23.37 -16.24 -36.35
C SER A 162 24.34 -17.42 -36.28
N THR A 163 25.50 -17.33 -36.94
CA THR A 163 26.56 -18.35 -36.87
C THR A 163 27.89 -17.73 -36.46
N PRO A 164 28.81 -18.52 -35.89
CA PRO A 164 30.15 -18.03 -35.53
C PRO A 164 30.98 -17.52 -36.71
N GLU A 165 30.66 -17.93 -37.95
CA GLU A 165 31.34 -17.47 -39.17
C GLU A 165 30.82 -16.12 -39.66
N ALA A 166 29.55 -15.80 -39.40
CA ALA A 166 28.95 -14.52 -39.75
C ALA A 166 29.27 -13.41 -38.75
N ALA A 167 29.59 -13.77 -37.51
CA ALA A 167 29.87 -12.82 -36.44
C ALA A 167 31.24 -12.13 -36.60
N PRO A 168 31.40 -10.88 -36.07
CA PRO A 168 32.67 -10.18 -36.10
C PRO A 168 33.81 -11.00 -35.48
N ALA A 169 34.98 -11.03 -36.12
CA ALA A 169 36.11 -11.85 -35.66
C ALA A 169 36.54 -11.51 -34.23
N GLY A 170 36.53 -10.22 -33.85
CA GLY A 170 36.82 -9.79 -32.49
C GLY A 170 35.80 -10.29 -31.46
N TYR A 171 34.52 -10.38 -31.83
CA TYR A 171 33.47 -10.91 -30.94
C TYR A 171 33.72 -12.39 -30.63
N VAL A 172 34.03 -13.17 -31.66
CA VAL A 172 34.37 -14.59 -31.53
C VAL A 172 35.68 -14.78 -30.77
N ALA A 173 36.66 -13.90 -30.95
CA ALA A 173 37.92 -13.96 -30.21
C ALA A 173 37.72 -13.73 -28.69
N VAL A 174 36.75 -12.89 -28.30
CA VAL A 174 36.46 -12.60 -26.89
C VAL A 174 35.57 -13.67 -26.25
N TYR A 175 34.51 -14.12 -26.95
CA TYR A 175 33.48 -14.98 -26.36
C TYR A 175 33.49 -16.44 -26.84
N GLY A 176 34.35 -16.76 -27.81
CA GLY A 176 34.42 -18.09 -28.41
C GLY A 176 33.29 -18.35 -29.42
N ARG A 177 33.13 -19.63 -29.79
CA ARG A 177 32.20 -20.09 -30.84
C ARG A 177 31.01 -20.89 -30.31
N ASP A 178 30.99 -21.17 -29.01
CA ASP A 178 30.14 -22.22 -28.45
C ASP A 178 28.77 -21.71 -27.95
N ASN A 179 28.67 -20.45 -27.54
CA ASN A 179 27.46 -19.90 -26.92
C ASN A 179 26.98 -18.63 -27.63
N GLY A 180 25.68 -18.34 -27.52
CA GLY A 180 25.10 -17.11 -28.06
C GLY A 180 24.91 -17.09 -29.58
N PHE A 181 24.95 -18.25 -30.24
CA PHE A 181 24.67 -18.40 -31.67
C PHE A 181 23.43 -19.27 -31.92
N GLY A 182 22.99 -19.31 -33.17
CA GLY A 182 21.86 -20.11 -33.64
C GLY A 182 20.49 -19.46 -33.44
N TRP A 183 20.47 -18.17 -33.08
CA TRP A 183 19.22 -17.44 -32.90
C TRP A 183 18.48 -17.26 -34.23
N GLN A 184 17.16 -17.28 -34.18
CA GLN A 184 16.30 -17.10 -35.36
C GLN A 184 15.42 -15.86 -35.20
N MET A 185 14.97 -15.30 -36.34
CA MET A 185 13.95 -14.24 -36.32
C MET A 185 12.70 -14.74 -35.61
N ASP A 186 12.05 -13.83 -34.87
CA ASP A 186 10.85 -14.05 -34.07
C ASP A 186 11.01 -15.02 -32.88
N GLU A 187 12.21 -15.57 -32.66
CA GLU A 187 12.52 -16.40 -31.49
C GLU A 187 12.62 -15.54 -30.22
N ILE A 188 12.03 -16.03 -29.12
CA ILE A 188 12.25 -15.46 -27.79
C ILE A 188 13.48 -16.13 -27.18
N VAL A 189 14.61 -15.43 -27.13
CA VAL A 189 15.90 -16.01 -26.72
C VAL A 189 16.24 -15.78 -25.26
N ALA A 190 15.60 -14.75 -24.67
CA ALA A 190 15.88 -14.25 -23.34
C ALA A 190 14.63 -13.55 -22.77
N ALA A 191 14.72 -13.12 -21.52
CA ALA A 191 13.78 -12.20 -20.92
C ALA A 191 14.54 -11.05 -20.25
N GLN A 192 13.99 -9.85 -20.26
CA GLN A 192 14.35 -8.82 -19.31
C GLN A 192 13.60 -9.11 -18.01
N ILE A 193 14.29 -9.17 -16.88
CA ILE A 193 13.68 -9.38 -15.57
C ILE A 193 14.12 -8.26 -14.64
N VAL A 194 13.17 -7.46 -14.18
CA VAL A 194 13.37 -6.41 -13.19
C VAL A 194 12.89 -6.92 -11.85
N SER A 195 13.76 -6.92 -10.84
CA SER A 195 13.45 -7.39 -9.49
C SER A 195 13.60 -6.27 -8.47
N VAL A 196 12.62 -6.10 -7.59
CA VAL A 196 12.60 -5.06 -6.55
C VAL A 196 12.11 -5.63 -5.20
N PRO A 197 12.60 -5.11 -4.06
CA PRO A 197 12.22 -5.61 -2.76
C PRO A 197 10.87 -5.05 -2.32
N MET A 198 9.83 -5.89 -2.25
CA MET A 198 8.52 -5.48 -1.73
C MET A 198 8.59 -5.11 -0.25
N GLN A 199 9.49 -5.74 0.50
CA GLN A 199 9.61 -5.54 1.94
C GLN A 199 9.82 -4.06 2.31
N VAL A 200 10.59 -3.32 1.50
CA VAL A 200 10.83 -1.88 1.73
C VAL A 200 9.53 -1.07 1.68
N ALA A 201 8.62 -1.38 0.75
CA ALA A 201 7.33 -0.72 0.68
C ALA A 201 6.37 -1.21 1.79
N LEU A 202 6.39 -2.50 2.11
CA LEU A 202 5.57 -3.08 3.18
C LEU A 202 5.96 -2.56 4.56
N ASP A 203 7.25 -2.37 4.83
CA ASP A 203 7.74 -1.76 6.08
C ASP A 203 7.25 -0.31 6.21
N ARG A 204 7.22 0.44 5.09
CA ARG A 204 6.63 1.79 5.07
C ARG A 204 5.13 1.75 5.35
N VAL A 205 4.39 0.75 4.84
CA VAL A 205 2.97 0.56 5.20
C VAL A 205 2.83 0.36 6.69
N GLY A 206 3.65 -0.51 7.31
CA GLY A 206 3.63 -0.75 8.75
C GLY A 206 3.85 0.53 9.57
N GLN A 207 4.88 1.31 9.24
CA GLN A 207 5.17 2.58 9.91
C GLN A 207 4.04 3.60 9.75
N ARG A 208 3.54 3.78 8.51
CA ARG A 208 2.41 4.69 8.25
C ARG A 208 1.13 4.24 8.95
N MET A 209 0.93 2.93 9.06
CA MET A 209 -0.23 2.37 9.74
C MET A 209 -0.21 2.66 11.24
N SER A 210 0.97 2.63 11.89
CA SER A 210 1.07 3.07 13.28
C SER A 210 0.68 4.54 13.47
N ASP A 211 1.13 5.43 12.58
CA ASP A 211 0.77 6.85 12.64
C ASP A 211 -0.74 7.06 12.46
N VAL A 212 -1.34 6.36 11.49
CA VAL A 212 -2.79 6.42 11.23
C VAL A 212 -3.58 5.86 12.41
N ALA A 213 -3.17 4.72 12.97
CA ALA A 213 -3.86 4.11 14.11
C ALA A 213 -3.81 5.00 15.36
N ILE A 214 -2.65 5.61 15.64
CA ILE A 214 -2.50 6.58 16.74
C ILE A 214 -3.38 7.81 16.48
N GLY A 215 -3.33 8.38 15.27
CA GLY A 215 -4.12 9.54 14.89
C GLY A 215 -5.63 9.30 15.02
N LEU A 216 -6.12 8.18 14.51
CA LEU A 216 -7.53 7.78 14.64
C LEU A 216 -7.90 7.58 16.11
N THR A 217 -7.07 6.88 16.89
CA THR A 217 -7.32 6.66 18.32
C THR A 217 -7.43 7.98 19.09
N VAL A 218 -6.55 8.95 18.82
CA VAL A 218 -6.61 10.28 19.43
C VAL A 218 -7.89 11.01 19.03
N ILE A 219 -8.23 11.03 17.74
CA ILE A 219 -9.45 11.71 17.24
C ILE A 219 -10.70 11.10 17.86
N PHE A 220 -10.84 9.77 17.83
CA PHE A 220 -11.97 9.07 18.45
C PHE A 220 -12.01 9.26 19.96
N GLY A 221 -10.85 9.29 20.64
CA GLY A 221 -10.76 9.56 22.07
C GLY A 221 -11.22 10.98 22.44
N VAL A 222 -10.81 12.00 21.68
CA VAL A 222 -11.24 13.39 21.87
C VAL A 222 -12.74 13.52 21.60
N LEU A 223 -13.25 12.91 20.53
CA LEU A 223 -14.66 12.92 20.20
C LEU A 223 -15.50 12.24 21.30
N ALA A 224 -15.04 11.08 21.79
CA ALA A 224 -15.68 10.37 22.89
C ALA A 224 -15.73 11.22 24.16
N LEU A 225 -14.64 11.92 24.50
CA LEU A 225 -14.58 12.82 25.65
C LEU A 225 -15.58 13.98 25.50
N ILE A 226 -15.62 14.62 24.34
CA ILE A 226 -16.54 15.75 24.07
C ILE A 226 -17.99 15.27 24.17
N LEU A 227 -18.34 14.17 23.50
CA LEU A 227 -19.71 13.63 23.54
C LEU A 227 -20.10 13.21 24.95
N ASN A 228 -19.19 12.60 25.71
CA ASN A 228 -19.45 12.23 27.10
C ASN A 228 -19.70 13.46 27.99
N LEU A 229 -18.90 14.52 27.83
CA LEU A 229 -19.06 15.77 28.58
C LEU A 229 -20.39 16.46 28.24
N LEU A 230 -20.74 16.53 26.96
CA LEU A 230 -22.00 17.11 26.49
C LEU A 230 -23.19 16.31 27.00
N LEU A 231 -23.18 14.98 26.88
CA LEU A 231 -24.24 14.13 27.40
C LEU A 231 -24.40 14.30 28.92
N HIS A 232 -23.28 14.33 29.65
CA HIS A 232 -23.32 14.46 31.09
C HIS A 232 -23.96 15.78 31.53
N ARG A 233 -23.57 16.89 30.90
CA ARG A 233 -24.07 18.23 31.24
C ARG A 233 -25.46 18.52 30.72
N LEU A 234 -25.77 18.14 29.48
CA LEU A 234 -27.02 18.51 28.81
C LEU A 234 -28.17 17.54 29.11
N VAL A 235 -27.87 16.25 29.37
CA VAL A 235 -28.90 15.22 29.49
C VAL A 235 -28.90 14.58 30.87
N LEU A 236 -27.78 13.97 31.28
CA LEU A 236 -27.75 13.13 32.49
C LEU A 236 -27.89 13.93 33.79
N SER A 237 -27.22 15.07 33.90
CA SER A 237 -27.28 15.90 35.11
C SER A 237 -28.68 16.50 35.34
N PRO A 238 -29.32 17.16 34.35
CA PRO A 238 -30.69 17.64 34.53
C PRO A 238 -31.70 16.52 34.83
N LEU A 239 -31.59 15.37 34.14
CA LEU A 239 -32.48 14.24 34.41
C LEU A 239 -32.32 13.68 35.83
N ARG A 240 -31.10 13.63 36.36
CA ARG A 240 -30.85 13.24 37.75
C ARG A 240 -31.51 14.22 38.72
N GLN A 241 -31.37 15.52 38.49
CA GLN A 241 -32.01 16.55 39.33
C GLN A 241 -33.53 16.41 39.35
N ILE A 242 -34.17 16.21 38.19
CA ILE A 242 -35.63 15.98 38.12
C ILE A 242 -36.01 14.68 38.84
N SER A 243 -35.23 13.61 38.67
CA SER A 243 -35.48 12.32 39.32
C SER A 243 -35.37 12.41 40.85
N GLU A 244 -34.34 13.10 41.36
CA GLU A 244 -34.15 13.30 42.81
C GLU A 244 -35.29 14.15 43.40
N MET A 245 -35.73 15.20 42.69
CA MET A 245 -36.89 15.98 43.09
C MET A 245 -38.18 15.15 43.13
N ALA A 246 -38.38 14.27 42.16
CA ALA A 246 -39.54 13.39 42.14
C ALA A 246 -39.53 12.41 43.32
N ASP A 247 -38.36 11.87 43.65
CA ASP A 247 -38.17 10.97 44.79
C ASP A 247 -38.47 11.69 46.11
N ASP A 248 -37.96 12.91 46.31
CA ASP A 248 -38.23 13.74 47.48
C ASP A 248 -39.73 14.02 47.68
N VAL A 249 -40.42 14.44 46.61
CA VAL A 249 -41.86 14.72 46.64
C VAL A 249 -42.65 13.45 46.99
N SER A 250 -42.22 12.29 46.48
CA SER A 250 -42.86 11.00 46.77
C SER A 250 -42.71 10.57 48.23
N LEU A 251 -41.63 11.00 48.90
CA LEU A 251 -41.36 10.76 50.31
C LEU A 251 -42.03 11.79 51.23
N GLY A 252 -42.80 12.74 50.70
CA GLY A 252 -43.49 13.77 51.46
C GLY A 252 -42.65 15.01 51.79
N ASN A 253 -41.43 15.12 51.26
CA ASN A 253 -40.57 16.29 51.46
C ASN A 253 -40.95 17.41 50.46
N LEU A 254 -42.04 18.12 50.76
CA LEU A 254 -42.65 19.11 49.87
C LEU A 254 -41.99 20.50 49.92
N ASP A 255 -41.16 20.78 50.93
CA ASP A 255 -40.62 22.11 51.21
C ASP A 255 -39.28 22.42 50.53
N ARG A 256 -38.70 21.48 49.77
CA ARG A 256 -37.44 21.73 49.03
C ARG A 256 -37.64 22.78 47.94
N GLU A 257 -36.75 23.77 47.90
CA GLU A 257 -36.69 24.79 46.85
C GLU A 257 -36.39 24.14 45.49
N THR A 258 -37.15 24.47 44.45
CA THR A 258 -36.91 23.89 43.12
C THR A 258 -35.68 24.51 42.48
N VAL A 259 -34.68 23.67 42.14
CA VAL A 259 -33.66 24.01 41.15
C VAL A 259 -34.33 24.34 39.81
N GLU A 260 -34.21 25.58 39.36
CA GLU A 260 -34.67 25.97 38.03
C GLU A 260 -33.74 25.39 36.96
N ILE A 261 -34.21 24.32 36.31
CA ILE A 261 -33.55 23.82 35.10
C ILE A 261 -33.90 24.76 33.95
N ARG A 262 -33.00 25.71 33.67
CA ARG A 262 -33.12 26.65 32.56
C ARG A 262 -32.60 26.01 31.27
N SER A 263 -33.48 25.25 30.62
CA SER A 263 -33.23 24.71 29.28
C SER A 263 -34.41 25.00 28.36
N ASN A 264 -34.15 25.18 27.07
CA ASN A 264 -35.15 25.43 26.02
C ASN A 264 -35.42 24.19 25.16
N ASP A 265 -34.96 23.02 25.59
CA ASP A 265 -35.15 21.72 24.93
C ASP A 265 -36.24 20.88 25.62
N GLU A 266 -36.38 19.63 25.20
CA GLU A 266 -37.32 18.66 25.76
C GLU A 266 -37.10 18.44 27.26
N ILE A 267 -35.86 18.54 27.74
CA ILE A 267 -35.53 18.42 29.17
C ILE A 267 -36.06 19.62 29.95
N GLY A 268 -35.96 20.83 29.38
CA GLY A 268 -36.57 22.04 29.94
C GLY A 268 -38.10 21.94 30.01
N SER A 269 -38.73 21.48 28.93
CA SER A 269 -40.19 21.25 28.88
C SER A 269 -40.65 20.23 29.94
N LEU A 270 -39.88 19.15 30.12
CA LEU A 270 -40.11 18.15 31.16
C LEU A 270 -40.00 18.76 32.57
N ALA A 271 -38.95 19.53 32.83
CA ALA A 271 -38.73 20.19 34.12
C ALA A 271 -39.89 21.15 34.47
N GLN A 272 -40.36 21.94 33.50
CA GLN A 272 -41.50 22.84 33.69
C GLN A 272 -42.80 22.06 33.95
N SER A 273 -43.04 20.98 33.22
CA SER A 273 -44.23 20.14 33.39
C SER A 273 -44.25 19.47 34.76
N PHE A 274 -43.10 18.94 35.20
CA PHE A 274 -42.92 18.40 36.54
C PHE A 274 -43.15 19.46 37.63
N THR A 275 -42.62 20.67 37.45
CA THR A 275 -42.81 21.79 38.39
C THR A 275 -44.30 22.15 38.56
N ARG A 276 -45.06 22.19 37.46
CA ARG A 276 -46.52 22.43 37.51
C ARG A 276 -47.24 21.30 38.26
N MET A 277 -46.94 20.05 37.95
CA MET A 277 -47.52 18.88 38.62
C MET A 277 -47.26 18.90 40.13
N ARG A 278 -46.01 19.18 40.55
CA ARG A 278 -45.66 19.31 41.97
C ARG A 278 -46.50 20.37 42.68
N ARG A 279 -46.63 21.56 42.09
CA ARG A 279 -47.45 22.64 42.68
C ARG A 279 -48.91 22.22 42.83
N SER A 280 -49.49 21.57 41.83
CA SER A 280 -50.86 21.03 41.92
C SER A 280 -51.00 19.99 43.02
N PHE A 281 -50.04 19.07 43.17
CA PHE A 281 -50.04 18.05 44.21
C PHE A 281 -49.91 18.64 45.62
N VAL A 282 -48.97 19.56 45.84
CA VAL A 282 -48.79 20.26 47.12
C VAL A 282 -50.07 20.99 47.53
N ASN A 283 -50.72 21.67 46.58
CA ASN A 283 -51.97 22.38 46.85
C ASN A 283 -53.11 21.41 47.20
N ALA A 284 -53.18 20.25 46.55
CA ALA A 284 -54.19 19.23 46.86
C ALA A 284 -53.98 18.60 48.24
N MET A 285 -52.72 18.32 48.62
CA MET A 285 -52.37 17.82 49.96
C MET A 285 -52.78 18.82 51.06
N LYS A 286 -52.51 20.11 50.88
CA LYS A 286 -52.92 21.17 51.82
C LYS A 286 -54.44 21.30 51.99
N LEU A 287 -55.23 20.92 50.99
CA LEU A 287 -56.70 20.91 51.09
C LEU A 287 -57.24 19.70 51.87
N LEU A 288 -56.43 18.64 52.00
CA LEU A 288 -56.80 17.38 52.67
C LEU A 288 -56.34 17.32 54.13
N GLU A 289 -55.40 18.17 54.55
CA GLU A 289 -55.05 18.42 55.96
C GLU A 289 -55.74 19.72 56.41
N PRO A 290 -56.96 19.67 56.99
CA PRO A 290 -57.55 20.86 57.60
C PRO A 290 -56.75 21.21 58.85
N ASP A 291 -56.41 22.49 59.00
CA ASP A 291 -55.73 23.04 60.17
C ASP A 291 -56.30 22.46 61.49
N VAL A 292 -55.44 21.78 62.25
CA VAL A 292 -55.65 21.51 63.69
C VAL A 292 -54.96 22.61 64.47
#